data_AF-A0A0D5ZFJ3-F1
#
_entry.id   AF-A0A0D5ZFJ3-F1
#
_cell.length_a   1.000
_cell.length_b   1.000
_cell.length_c   1.000
_cell.angle_alpha   90.00
_cell.angle_beta   90.00
_cell.angle_gamma   90.00
#
_symmetry.space_group_name_H-M   'P 1'
#
loop_
_entity.id
_entity.type
_entity.pdbx_description
1 polymer ?
#
loop_
_entity_poly.entity_id
_entity_poly.type
_entity_poly.pdbx_seq_one_letter_code
_entity_poly.pdbx_strand_id
1 'polypeptide(L)'
;MDDHDPLRARISNARRYSELLGLRDSVWNLSGKIDFSSYVDLRKRVDDRIRDFETPECEDIEIRILFPDRDPSLLDLRECRIAMGKNASLPKYIFSKYDNAEDIEIRPLGISMEGENSNSTAFDPQKAGDSNAHFNPKLGILQNRIEKVIKLANYMNETYSTVIPKISSDLNDIVSKLEELYKRVSNNEYELRDGGI
;
A
#
# COMPACT_ATOMS: atom_id res chain seq x y z
N MET A 1 23.88 6.58 -11.94
CA MET A 1 22.63 5.85 -12.21
C MET A 1 22.71 4.58 -11.40
N ASP A 2 21.72 4.36 -10.54
CA ASP A 2 21.73 3.34 -9.48
C ASP A 2 21.42 1.97 -10.11
N ASP A 3 22.38 1.03 -10.13
CA ASP A 3 22.26 -0.30 -10.80
C ASP A 3 21.19 -1.23 -10.18
N HIS A 4 20.40 -0.74 -9.24
CA HIS A 4 19.40 -1.51 -8.48
C HIS A 4 17.95 -1.15 -8.80
N ASP A 5 17.71 -0.23 -9.73
CA ASP A 5 16.37 0.05 -10.28
C ASP A 5 15.60 -1.18 -10.78
N PRO A 6 16.21 -2.20 -11.44
CA PRO A 6 15.44 -3.37 -11.85
C PRO A 6 14.90 -4.18 -10.66
N LEU A 7 15.64 -4.27 -9.55
CA LEU A 7 15.17 -4.99 -8.37
C LEU A 7 14.10 -4.21 -7.62
N ARG A 8 14.26 -2.88 -7.51
CA ARG A 8 13.21 -1.99 -6.96
C ARG A 8 11.91 -2.12 -7.75
N ALA A 9 11.99 -2.11 -9.08
CA ALA A 9 10.82 -2.28 -9.94
C ALA A 9 10.17 -3.65 -9.76
N ARG A 10 10.96 -4.73 -9.67
CA ARG A 10 10.43 -6.07 -9.40
C ARG A 10 9.69 -6.16 -8.06
N ILE A 11 10.25 -5.61 -6.98
CA ILE A 11 9.59 -5.58 -5.66
C ILE A 11 8.24 -4.83 -5.74
N SER A 12 8.21 -3.67 -6.38
CA SER A 12 6.98 -2.87 -6.53
C SER A 12 5.91 -3.56 -7.37
N ASN A 13 6.33 -4.30 -8.41
CA ASN A 13 5.41 -4.94 -9.35
C ASN A 13 5.00 -6.36 -8.95
N ALA A 14 5.67 -6.98 -7.98
CA ALA A 14 5.35 -8.31 -7.50
C ALA A 14 3.90 -8.37 -7.00
N ARG A 15 3.15 -9.30 -7.60
CA ARG A 15 1.73 -9.54 -7.30
C ARG A 15 1.49 -10.84 -6.56
N ARG A 16 2.51 -11.69 -6.44
CA ARG A 16 2.45 -13.00 -5.81
C ARG A 16 3.20 -13.01 -4.48
N TYR A 17 2.65 -13.72 -3.50
CA TYR A 17 3.27 -13.82 -2.18
C TYR A 17 4.58 -14.61 -2.25
N SER A 18 4.59 -15.75 -2.96
CA SER A 18 5.81 -16.56 -3.15
C SER A 18 6.95 -15.78 -3.81
N GLU A 19 6.63 -14.93 -4.80
CA GLU A 19 7.59 -14.07 -5.48
C GLU A 19 8.23 -13.08 -4.51
N LEU A 20 7.43 -12.44 -3.65
CA LEU A 20 7.93 -11.52 -2.62
C LEU A 20 8.85 -12.21 -1.61
N LEU A 21 8.52 -13.45 -1.21
CA LEU A 21 9.40 -14.25 -0.34
C LEU A 21 10.74 -14.53 -1.02
N GLY A 22 10.73 -14.94 -2.29
CA GLY A 22 11.96 -15.17 -3.06
C GLY A 22 12.77 -13.89 -3.29
N LEU A 23 12.10 -12.74 -3.49
CA LEU A 23 12.75 -11.43 -3.55
C LEU A 23 13.39 -11.04 -2.22
N ARG A 24 12.76 -11.36 -1.08
CA ARG A 24 13.33 -11.11 0.25
C ARG A 24 14.63 -11.89 0.46
N ASP A 25 14.63 -13.17 0.10
CA ASP A 25 15.83 -14.01 0.19
C ASP A 25 16.93 -13.49 -0.75
N SER A 26 16.54 -13.05 -1.95
CA SER A 26 17.46 -12.40 -2.90
C SER A 26 18.08 -11.12 -2.33
N VAL A 27 17.28 -10.27 -1.66
CA VAL A 27 17.76 -9.05 -1.01
C VAL A 27 18.71 -9.38 0.14
N TRP A 28 18.39 -10.36 0.99
CA TRP A 28 19.30 -10.80 2.06
C TRP A 28 20.65 -11.29 1.54
N ASN A 29 20.66 -11.97 0.40
CA ASN A 29 21.89 -12.42 -0.25
C ASN A 29 22.77 -11.28 -0.81
N LEU A 30 22.27 -10.04 -0.87
CA LEU A 30 23.03 -8.84 -1.23
C LEU A 30 23.74 -8.20 -0.04
N SER A 31 23.51 -8.68 1.18
CA SER A 31 24.19 -8.16 2.38
C SER A 31 25.70 -8.21 2.20
N GLY A 32 26.37 -7.07 2.35
CA GLY A 32 27.81 -6.92 2.17
C GLY A 32 28.31 -6.88 0.71
N LYS A 33 27.43 -7.00 -0.28
CA LYS A 33 27.77 -6.91 -1.72
C LYS A 33 27.43 -5.57 -2.36
N ILE A 34 26.56 -4.80 -1.72
CA ILE A 34 26.07 -3.50 -2.18
C ILE A 34 26.19 -2.48 -1.05
N ASP A 35 26.04 -1.20 -1.38
CA ASP A 35 26.02 -0.13 -0.40
C ASP A 35 24.94 -0.35 0.66
N PHE A 36 25.30 -0.10 1.92
CA PHE A 36 24.42 -0.33 3.07
C PHE A 36 23.08 0.42 2.93
N SER A 37 23.12 1.67 2.44
CA SER A 37 21.92 2.47 2.20
C SER A 37 20.95 1.79 1.22
N SER A 38 21.47 1.33 0.08
CA SER A 38 20.69 0.63 -0.94
C SER A 38 20.14 -0.70 -0.44
N TYR A 39 20.93 -1.44 0.34
CA TYR A 39 20.49 -2.68 0.98
C TYR A 39 19.31 -2.46 1.95
N VAL A 40 19.41 -1.44 2.82
CA VAL A 40 18.35 -1.12 3.78
C VAL A 40 17.07 -0.67 3.07
N ASP A 41 17.18 0.16 2.02
CA ASP A 41 16.04 0.57 1.19
C ASP A 41 15.33 -0.63 0.56
N LEU A 42 16.07 -1.52 -0.10
CA LEU A 42 15.52 -2.72 -0.73
C LEU A 42 14.85 -3.64 0.29
N ARG A 43 15.50 -3.84 1.44
CA ARG A 43 14.97 -4.67 2.52
C ARG A 43 13.66 -4.09 3.06
N LYS A 44 13.63 -2.80 3.33
CA LYS A 44 12.42 -2.13 3.80
C LYS A 44 11.29 -2.27 2.79
N ARG A 45 11.56 -2.06 1.50
CA ARG A 45 10.55 -2.16 0.43
C ARG A 45 9.95 -3.55 0.32
N VAL A 46 10.77 -4.61 0.37
CA VAL A 46 10.24 -5.97 0.28
C VAL A 46 9.45 -6.34 1.54
N ASP A 47 9.91 -5.94 2.72
CA ASP A 47 9.20 -6.18 3.98
C ASP A 47 7.86 -5.42 4.03
N ASP A 48 7.82 -4.18 3.56
CA ASP A 48 6.58 -3.39 3.45
C ASP A 48 5.60 -4.03 2.46
N ARG A 49 6.08 -4.50 1.29
CA ARG A 49 5.23 -5.23 0.33
C ARG A 49 4.72 -6.56 0.87
N ILE A 50 5.52 -7.31 1.63
CA ILE A 50 5.07 -8.52 2.32
C ILE A 50 3.98 -8.17 3.34
N ARG A 51 4.14 -7.08 4.09
CA ARG A 51 3.13 -6.60 5.03
C ARG A 51 1.81 -6.26 4.32
N ASP A 52 1.85 -5.68 3.13
CA ASP A 52 0.63 -5.43 2.34
C ASP A 52 -0.13 -6.72 2.03
N PHE A 53 0.57 -7.86 1.89
CA PHE A 53 -0.06 -9.17 1.71
C PHE A 53 -0.56 -9.76 3.01
N GLU A 54 0.15 -9.53 4.12
CA GLU A 54 -0.24 -10.04 5.43
C GLU A 54 -1.46 -9.32 6.00
N THR A 55 -1.55 -8.01 5.76
CA THR A 55 -2.60 -7.13 6.26
C THR A 55 -3.16 -6.20 5.18
N PRO A 56 -3.80 -6.73 4.14
CA PRO A 56 -4.35 -5.89 3.09
C PRO A 56 -5.64 -5.18 3.49
N GLU A 57 -5.88 -4.04 2.85
CA GLU A 57 -7.16 -3.34 2.86
C GLU A 57 -8.14 -4.07 1.93
N CYS A 58 -8.93 -4.99 2.50
CA CYS A 58 -9.81 -5.90 1.76
C CYS A 58 -10.78 -5.20 0.79
N GLU A 59 -11.14 -3.94 1.04
CA GLU A 59 -12.06 -3.15 0.23
C GLU A 59 -11.50 -2.68 -1.11
N ASP A 60 -10.18 -2.58 -1.24
CA ASP A 60 -9.49 -1.95 -2.37
C ASP A 60 -8.70 -2.95 -3.22
N ILE A 61 -8.78 -4.24 -2.89
CA ILE A 61 -8.04 -5.30 -3.58
C ILE A 61 -8.91 -6.51 -3.95
N GLU A 62 -8.49 -7.16 -5.04
CA GLU A 62 -8.94 -8.46 -5.48
C GLU A 62 -7.89 -9.50 -5.07
N ILE A 63 -8.29 -10.49 -4.28
CA ILE A 63 -7.40 -11.56 -3.82
C ILE A 63 -7.76 -12.83 -4.60
N ARG A 64 -6.78 -13.37 -5.33
CA ARG A 64 -6.90 -14.64 -6.04
C ARG A 64 -6.05 -15.69 -5.37
N ILE A 65 -6.64 -16.86 -5.12
CA ILE A 65 -5.96 -18.03 -4.58
C ILE A 65 -5.56 -18.89 -5.79
N LEU A 66 -4.27 -19.16 -5.91
CA LEU A 66 -3.70 -19.96 -6.99
C LEU A 66 -3.59 -21.42 -6.55
N PHE A 67 -3.95 -22.32 -7.46
CA PHE A 67 -3.91 -23.76 -7.28
C PHE A 67 -3.10 -24.37 -8.44
N PRO A 68 -2.39 -25.49 -8.23
CA PRO A 68 -1.46 -26.05 -9.22
C PRO A 68 -2.14 -26.53 -10.51
N ASP A 69 -3.37 -27.05 -10.42
CA ASP A 69 -4.10 -27.66 -11.54
C ASP A 69 -5.55 -27.15 -11.67
N ARG A 70 -5.86 -25.97 -11.11
CA ARG A 70 -7.23 -25.43 -11.10
C ARG A 70 -7.24 -23.94 -11.40
N ASP A 71 -8.38 -23.49 -11.89
CA ASP A 71 -8.62 -22.07 -12.08
C ASP A 71 -8.46 -21.31 -10.76
N PRO A 72 -7.87 -20.10 -10.79
CA PRO A 72 -7.77 -19.26 -9.62
C PRO A 72 -9.14 -19.03 -8.97
N SER A 73 -9.22 -19.20 -7.65
CA SER A 73 -10.42 -18.87 -6.90
C SER A 73 -10.34 -17.45 -6.38
N LEU A 74 -11.43 -16.69 -6.54
CA LEU A 74 -11.58 -15.39 -5.90
C LEU A 74 -11.88 -15.57 -4.41
N LEU A 75 -11.20 -14.84 -3.53
CA LEU A 75 -11.55 -14.80 -2.11
C LEU A 75 -12.71 -13.82 -1.89
N ASP A 76 -13.73 -14.22 -1.12
CA ASP A 76 -14.83 -13.31 -0.76
C ASP A 76 -14.33 -12.23 0.20
N LEU A 77 -14.85 -11.00 0.06
CA LEU A 77 -14.56 -9.86 0.93
C LEU A 77 -14.81 -10.22 2.41
N ARG A 78 -15.88 -10.99 2.67
CA ARG A 78 -16.20 -11.45 4.03
C ARG A 78 -15.12 -12.36 4.59
N GLU A 79 -14.53 -13.23 3.77
CA GLU A 79 -13.47 -14.14 4.20
C GLU A 79 -12.17 -13.38 4.47
N CYS A 80 -11.85 -12.37 3.66
CA CYS A 80 -10.73 -11.46 3.92
C CYS A 80 -10.88 -10.78 5.29
N ARG A 81 -12.06 -10.20 5.56
CA ARG A 81 -12.34 -9.57 6.86
C ARG A 81 -12.25 -10.55 8.04
N ILE A 82 -12.70 -11.80 7.85
CA ILE A 82 -12.57 -12.85 8.88
C ILE A 82 -11.10 -13.17 9.15
N ALA A 83 -10.26 -13.24 8.11
CA ALA A 83 -8.82 -13.46 8.26
C ALA A 83 -8.20 -12.34 9.11
N MET A 84 -8.50 -11.09 8.75
CA MET A 84 -8.03 -9.89 9.44
C MET A 84 -8.50 -9.82 10.90
N GLY A 85 -9.76 -10.18 11.18
CA GLY A 85 -10.33 -10.13 12.54
C GLY A 85 -9.79 -11.18 13.50
N LYS A 86 -9.12 -12.25 13.01
CA LYS A 86 -8.56 -13.32 13.84
C LYS A 86 -7.10 -13.08 14.27
N ASN A 87 -6.54 -11.89 14.02
CA ASN A 87 -5.10 -11.60 14.18
C ASN A 87 -4.20 -12.61 13.46
N ALA A 88 -4.69 -13.22 12.38
CA ALA A 88 -3.91 -14.09 11.51
C ALA A 88 -3.53 -13.29 10.27
N SER A 89 -2.30 -13.47 9.76
CA SER A 89 -1.95 -12.93 8.45
C SER A 89 -2.82 -13.58 7.38
N LEU A 90 -3.22 -12.81 6.37
CA LEU A 90 -4.05 -13.32 5.28
C LEU A 90 -3.44 -14.58 4.63
N PRO A 91 -2.12 -14.66 4.32
CA PRO A 91 -1.53 -15.86 3.75
C PRO A 91 -1.67 -17.06 4.68
N LYS A 92 -1.40 -16.89 5.97
CA LYS A 92 -1.55 -17.97 6.96
C LYS A 92 -2.99 -18.47 7.03
N TYR A 93 -3.96 -17.57 7.01
CA TYR A 93 -5.38 -17.95 6.99
C TYR A 93 -5.74 -18.73 5.73
N ILE A 94 -5.35 -18.24 4.56
CA ILE A 94 -5.64 -18.89 3.27
C ILE A 94 -5.02 -20.28 3.23
N PHE A 95 -3.72 -20.43 3.50
CA PHE A 95 -3.06 -21.74 3.46
C PHE A 95 -3.58 -22.70 4.53
N SER A 96 -4.16 -22.20 5.63
CA SER A 96 -4.82 -23.06 6.63
C SER A 96 -6.23 -23.52 6.24
N LYS A 97 -6.90 -22.79 5.34
CA LYS A 97 -8.28 -23.05 4.93
C LYS A 97 -8.35 -23.78 3.60
N TYR A 98 -7.41 -23.51 2.71
CA TYR A 98 -7.31 -24.07 1.37
C TYR A 98 -6.04 -24.92 1.30
N ASP A 99 -6.13 -26.19 1.69
CA ASP A 99 -4.97 -27.10 1.81
C ASP A 99 -4.17 -27.28 0.52
N ASN A 100 -4.79 -27.02 -0.63
CA ASN A 100 -4.16 -27.13 -1.95
C ASN A 100 -3.74 -25.79 -2.55
N ALA A 101 -3.87 -24.69 -1.81
CA ALA A 101 -3.45 -23.38 -2.28
C ALA A 101 -1.92 -23.36 -2.42
N GLU A 102 -1.43 -23.05 -3.61
CA GLU A 102 -0.01 -22.93 -3.91
C GLU A 102 0.49 -21.53 -3.60
N ASP A 103 -0.30 -20.51 -3.96
CA ASP A 103 0.10 -19.12 -3.82
C ASP A 103 -1.10 -18.17 -3.77
N ILE A 104 -0.84 -16.91 -3.49
CA ILE A 104 -1.83 -15.84 -3.39
C ILE A 104 -1.39 -14.68 -4.27
N GLU A 105 -2.33 -14.20 -5.08
CA GLU A 105 -2.15 -13.02 -5.90
C GLU A 105 -3.05 -11.88 -5.42
N ILE A 106 -2.48 -10.68 -5.26
CA ILE A 106 -3.22 -9.46 -4.89
C ILE A 106 -3.19 -8.46 -6.05
N ARG A 107 -4.38 -8.07 -6.52
CA ARG A 107 -4.56 -7.03 -7.55
C ARG A 107 -5.35 -5.85 -6.99
N PRO A 108 -4.98 -4.60 -7.30
CA PRO A 108 -5.79 -3.44 -6.92
C PRO A 108 -7.12 -3.44 -7.71
N LEU A 109 -8.24 -3.19 -7.02
CA LEU A 109 -9.55 -3.05 -7.67
C LEU A 109 -9.56 -1.79 -8.53
N GLY A 110 -9.92 -1.93 -9.81
CA GLY A 110 -10.15 -0.77 -10.70
C GLY A 110 -9.00 -0.41 -11.65
N ILE A 111 -7.93 -1.21 -11.71
CA ILE A 111 -6.95 -1.14 -12.82
C ILE A 111 -7.08 -2.41 -13.65
N SER A 112 -8.19 -2.52 -14.38
CA SER A 112 -8.20 -3.34 -15.59
C SER A 112 -7.27 -2.66 -16.60
N MET A 113 -5.97 -2.99 -16.56
CA MET A 113 -5.17 -2.97 -17.79
C MET A 113 -5.65 -4.15 -18.64
N GLU A 114 -6.84 -4.03 -19.22
CA GLU A 114 -7.29 -4.93 -20.28
C GLU A 114 -6.48 -4.59 -21.55
N GLY A 115 -5.32 -5.21 -21.61
CA GLY A 115 -4.57 -5.47 -22.83
C GLY A 115 -4.54 -6.98 -23.08
N GLU A 116 -5.70 -7.64 -23.05
CA GLU A 116 -5.83 -9.02 -23.51
C GLU A 116 -6.89 -9.10 -24.62
N ASN A 117 -6.38 -9.30 -25.84
CA ASN A 117 -7.08 -9.65 -27.06
C ASN A 117 -8.19 -10.67 -26.79
N SER A 118 -9.43 -10.18 -26.73
CA SER A 118 -10.61 -11.02 -26.84
C SER A 118 -11.15 -10.85 -28.25
N ASN A 119 -10.90 -11.84 -29.10
CA ASN A 119 -11.40 -11.90 -30.46
C ASN A 119 -12.92 -11.72 -30.50
N SER A 120 -13.34 -10.76 -31.31
CA SER A 120 -14.72 -10.45 -31.65
C SER A 120 -15.41 -11.66 -32.31
N THR A 121 -16.40 -12.25 -31.63
CA THR A 121 -17.47 -12.98 -32.30
C THR A 121 -18.77 -12.20 -32.17
N ALA A 122 -19.29 -11.81 -33.33
CA ALA A 122 -20.49 -11.02 -33.53
C ALA A 122 -21.72 -11.63 -32.83
N PHE A 123 -22.54 -10.77 -32.22
CA PHE A 123 -23.93 -11.09 -31.87
C PHE A 123 -24.85 -9.97 -32.35
N ASP A 124 -25.81 -10.38 -33.18
CA ASP A 124 -26.81 -9.61 -33.91
C ASP A 124 -27.97 -9.18 -32.97
N PRO A 125 -28.40 -7.90 -32.92
CA PRO A 125 -29.42 -7.45 -31.99
C PRO A 125 -30.77 -7.22 -32.67
N GLN A 126 -31.65 -8.22 -32.72
CA GLN A 126 -33.08 -7.98 -32.95
C GLN A 126 -34.00 -9.02 -32.27
N LYS A 127 -34.63 -8.62 -31.15
CA LYS A 127 -36.11 -8.58 -30.91
C LYS A 127 -36.52 -8.83 -29.46
N ALA A 128 -37.55 -8.08 -29.08
CA ALA A 128 -38.50 -8.23 -27.95
C ALA A 128 -37.88 -8.02 -26.56
N GLY A 129 -38.24 -7.02 -25.74
CA GLY A 129 -39.54 -6.38 -25.57
C GLY A 129 -40.35 -7.14 -24.51
N ASP A 130 -40.08 -6.92 -23.22
CA ASP A 130 -41.12 -6.46 -22.29
C ASP A 130 -40.52 -5.99 -20.94
N SER A 131 -41.28 -5.11 -20.33
CA SER A 131 -41.05 -4.24 -19.20
C SER A 131 -40.72 -4.93 -17.86
N ASN A 132 -39.63 -4.50 -17.23
CA ASN A 132 -39.50 -4.42 -15.77
C ASN A 132 -38.49 -3.33 -15.41
N ALA A 133 -38.93 -2.40 -14.57
CA ALA A 133 -38.18 -1.24 -14.12
C ALA A 133 -36.75 -1.63 -13.70
N HIS A 134 -35.78 -1.25 -14.53
CA HIS A 134 -34.37 -1.38 -14.21
C HIS A 134 -34.02 -0.41 -13.09
N PHE A 135 -33.94 -0.94 -11.88
CA PHE A 135 -33.14 -0.34 -10.81
C PHE A 135 -31.73 -0.18 -11.36
N ASN A 136 -31.31 1.05 -11.65
CA ASN A 136 -30.05 1.33 -12.31
C ASN A 136 -28.93 1.14 -11.26
N PRO A 137 -28.20 -0.01 -11.23
CA PRO A 137 -27.26 -0.31 -10.15
C PRO A 137 -26.05 0.64 -10.17
N LYS A 138 -25.84 1.33 -11.31
CA LYS A 138 -24.79 2.32 -11.49
C LYS A 138 -25.03 3.61 -10.69
N LEU A 139 -26.28 3.97 -10.37
CA LEU A 139 -26.58 5.21 -9.65
C LEU A 139 -26.35 5.07 -8.13
N GLY A 140 -26.73 3.93 -7.55
CA GLY A 140 -26.47 3.64 -6.13
C GLY A 140 -24.98 3.46 -5.83
N ILE A 141 -24.22 2.87 -6.77
CA ILE A 141 -22.76 2.76 -6.67
C ILE A 141 -22.10 4.15 -6.78
N LEU A 142 -22.59 5.02 -7.66
CA LEU A 142 -22.07 6.38 -7.80
C LEU A 142 -22.36 7.23 -6.56
N GLN A 143 -23.57 7.13 -6.00
CA GLN A 143 -23.97 7.85 -4.79
C GLN A 143 -23.13 7.44 -3.58
N ASN A 144 -22.88 6.14 -3.40
CA ASN A 144 -22.02 5.64 -2.32
C ASN A 144 -20.55 6.05 -2.52
N ARG A 145 -20.07 6.12 -3.77
CA ARG A 145 -18.73 6.66 -4.08
C ARG A 145 -18.62 8.15 -3.77
N ILE A 146 -19.63 8.95 -4.13
CA ILE A 146 -19.69 10.38 -3.80
C ILE A 146 -19.70 10.58 -2.28
N GLU A 147 -20.47 9.79 -1.54
CA GLU A 147 -20.52 9.86 -0.08
C GLU A 147 -19.16 9.51 0.57
N LYS A 148 -18.43 8.53 0.03
CA LYS A 148 -17.06 8.20 0.48
C LYS A 148 -16.06 9.31 0.18
N VAL A 149 -16.14 9.95 -0.99
CA VAL A 149 -15.29 11.10 -1.34
C VAL A 149 -15.57 12.28 -0.41
N ILE A 150 -16.84 12.53 -0.06
CA ILE A 150 -17.20 13.57 0.91
C ILE A 150 -16.65 13.24 2.31
N LYS A 151 -16.74 11.99 2.77
CA LYS A 151 -16.16 11.55 4.06
C LYS A 151 -14.63 11.67 4.06
N LEU A 152 -13.97 11.30 2.97
CA LEU A 152 -12.53 11.45 2.81
C LEU A 152 -12.13 12.93 2.80
N ALA A 153 -12.86 13.78 2.07
CA ALA A 153 -12.61 15.21 2.04
C ALA A 153 -12.79 15.85 3.42
N ASN A 154 -13.81 15.44 4.18
CA ASN A 154 -14.02 15.91 5.56
C ASN A 154 -12.94 15.41 6.50
N TYR A 155 -12.55 14.14 6.43
CA TYR A 155 -11.46 13.57 7.22
C TYR A 155 -10.11 14.21 6.88
N MET A 156 -9.84 14.46 5.60
CA MET A 156 -8.68 15.22 5.16
C MET A 156 -8.74 16.65 5.69
N ASN A 157 -9.88 17.33 5.58
CA ASN A 157 -10.03 18.70 6.10
C ASN A 157 -9.86 18.77 7.63
N GLU A 158 -10.36 17.79 8.38
CA GLU A 158 -10.17 17.67 9.82
C GLU A 158 -8.72 17.32 10.19
N THR A 159 -8.11 16.39 9.45
CA THR A 159 -6.71 16.00 9.64
C THR A 159 -5.77 17.16 9.31
N TYR A 160 -5.97 17.86 8.18
CA TYR A 160 -5.16 19.02 7.80
C TYR A 160 -5.41 20.21 8.70
N SER A 161 -6.65 20.46 9.15
CA SER A 161 -6.93 21.53 10.11
C SER A 161 -6.36 21.25 11.51
N THR A 162 -6.08 19.99 11.85
CA THR A 162 -5.43 19.61 13.11
C THR A 162 -3.91 19.53 12.99
N VAL A 163 -3.40 18.98 11.89
CA VAL A 163 -1.99 18.71 11.66
C VAL A 163 -1.23 19.96 11.23
N ILE A 164 -1.82 20.85 10.43
CA ILE A 164 -1.15 22.09 9.99
C ILE A 164 -0.85 23.04 11.18
N PRO A 165 -1.80 23.29 12.11
CA PRO A 165 -1.48 24.06 13.32
C PRO A 165 -0.46 23.37 14.22
N LYS A 166 -0.51 22.04 14.33
CA LYS A 166 0.46 21.27 15.13
C LYS A 166 1.87 21.37 14.56
N ILE A 167 2.03 21.25 13.24
CA ILE A 167 3.30 21.45 12.55
C ILE A 167 3.80 22.89 12.74
N SER A 168 2.92 23.89 12.64
CA SER A 168 3.28 25.29 12.90
C SER A 168 3.77 25.52 14.34
N SER A 169 3.12 24.88 15.33
CA SER A 169 3.55 24.89 16.73
C SER A 169 4.90 24.21 16.92
N ASP A 170 5.07 23.00 16.37
CA ASP A 170 6.31 22.24 16.48
C ASP A 170 7.48 22.98 15.81
N LEU A 171 7.23 23.67 14.69
CA LEU A 171 8.23 24.52 14.03
C LEU A 171 8.63 25.73 14.89
N ASN A 172 7.68 26.40 15.54
CA ASN A 172 7.98 27.51 16.46
C ASN A 172 8.79 27.07 17.69
N ASP A 173 8.51 25.87 18.22
CA ASP A 173 9.28 25.27 19.31
C ASP A 173 10.71 24.92 18.87
N ILE A 174 10.88 24.38 17.65
CA ILE A 174 12.19 24.11 17.07
C ILE A 174 12.98 25.43 16.90
N VAL A 175 12.36 26.47 16.33
CA VAL A 175 12.99 27.78 16.14
C VAL A 175 13.40 28.38 17.48
N SER A 176 12.53 28.31 18.50
CA SER A 176 12.83 28.83 19.85
C SER A 176 14.02 28.13 20.50
N LYS A 177 14.11 26.80 20.37
CA LYS A 177 15.26 26.02 20.88
C LYS A 177 16.55 26.34 20.13
N LEU A 178 16.48 26.58 18.81
CA LEU A 178 17.63 26.99 18.01
C LEU A 178 18.12 28.39 18.39
N GLU A 179 17.21 29.34 18.65
CA GLU A 179 17.58 30.67 19.15
C GLU A 179 18.21 30.62 20.54
N GLU A 180 17.72 29.76 21.43
CA GLU A 180 18.32 29.55 22.75
C GLU A 180 19.74 28.97 22.64
N LEU A 181 19.91 27.95 21.78
CA LEU A 181 21.23 27.38 21.49
C LEU A 181 22.17 28.43 20.90
N TYR A 182 21.71 29.23 19.95
CA TYR A 182 22.50 30.31 19.36
C TYR A 182 22.91 31.34 20.42
N LYS A 183 22.01 31.76 21.30
CA LYS A 183 22.33 32.67 22.41
C LYS A 183 23.35 32.06 23.38
N ARG A 184 23.21 30.77 23.73
CA ARG A 184 24.19 30.09 24.60
C ARG A 184 25.57 30.00 23.96
N VAL A 185 25.65 29.67 22.67
CA VAL A 185 26.92 29.59 21.94
C VAL A 185 27.54 30.98 21.78
N SER A 186 26.74 31.98 21.40
CA SER A 186 27.18 33.37 21.26
C SER A 186 27.65 33.98 22.59
N ASN A 187 26.92 33.74 23.69
CA ASN A 187 27.33 34.24 25.01
C ASN A 187 28.57 33.52 25.57
N ASN A 188 28.75 32.23 25.26
CA ASN A 188 29.98 31.49 25.60
C ASN A 188 31.22 32.02 24.85
N GLU A 189 31.07 32.61 23.65
CA GLU A 189 32.20 33.27 22.97
C GLU A 189 32.64 34.57 23.65
N TYR A 190 31.77 35.24 24.41
CA TYR A 190 32.13 36.44 25.18
C TYR A 190 32.83 36.12 26.51
N GLU A 191 32.46 35.04 27.20
CA GLU A 191 33.13 34.65 28.46
C GLU A 191 34.57 34.13 28.26
N LEU A 192 34.91 33.61 27.07
CA LEU A 192 36.27 33.17 26.74
C LEU A 192 37.22 34.33 26.37
N ARG A 193 36.73 35.57 26.25
CA ARG A 193 37.54 36.75 25.91
C ARG A 193 37.85 37.69 27.07
N ASP A 194 37.05 37.69 28.14
CA ASP A 194 37.27 38.54 29.33
C ASP A 194 38.05 37.84 30.47
N GLY A 195 38.46 36.59 30.28
CA GLY A 195 39.26 35.82 31.26
C GLY A 195 40.79 35.90 31.09
N GLY A 196 41.31 36.87 30.34
CA GLY A 196 42.75 37.03 30.07
C GLY A 196 43.29 38.35 30.57
N ILE A 197 43.54 38.45 31.89
CA ILE A 197 44.59 39.31 32.47
C ILE A 197 45.88 38.49 32.52
#